data_AF-A0A954G0V8-F1
#
_entry.id   AF-A0A954G0V8-F1
#
_cell.length_a   1.000
_cell.length_b   1.000
_cell.length_c   1.000
_cell.angle_alpha   90.00
_cell.angle_beta   90.00
_cell.angle_gamma   90.00
#
_symmetry.space_group_name_H-M   'P 1'
#
loop_
_entity.id
_entity.type
_entity.pdbx_description
1 polymer ?
#
loop_
_entity_poly.entity_id
_entity_poly.type
_entity_poly.pdbx_seq_one_letter_code
_entity_poly.pdbx_strand_id
1 'polypeptide(L)'
;MSAYNPDSHPPISRRTALEVGSVSLLGLGINHLDALRVEAAAPAKHQTAKSCIFIFLSGGLSQHESFDMKPNASDEIRGEFNPISTKIPGLQISEHLPMLAQRSHLWSLCRSLTHGSNEHSMGHHIMLTGRSDIPVGFNPSRPMSTDHPSIAAVAGDVIRARTNLPPAIVLPDKIVHNSGRVIPGQFAGKMGSNRDPWFIEASPFHSKSYGAFPQYDFDHQDRGAADKRVFQTPHLKLSQGMTQGRMNNRISLLKELGKQRKVLDAAGQ
;
A
#
# COMPACT_ATOMS: atom_id res chain seq x y z
N MET A 1 -24.42 18.90 -33.39
CA MET A 1 -23.50 19.23 -34.50
C MET A 1 -22.64 20.39 -34.04
N SER A 2 -21.36 20.15 -33.71
CA SER A 2 -20.43 21.20 -33.32
C SER A 2 -19.69 21.69 -34.57
N ALA A 3 -19.70 23.00 -34.81
CA ALA A 3 -19.10 23.61 -35.99
C ALA A 3 -17.57 23.50 -35.93
N TYR A 4 -16.97 22.95 -36.99
CA TYR A 4 -15.53 22.93 -37.22
C TYR A 4 -15.06 24.35 -37.55
N ASN A 5 -14.13 24.89 -36.74
CA ASN A 5 -13.51 26.19 -36.99
C ASN A 5 -12.15 26.00 -37.69
N PRO A 6 -12.03 26.37 -38.98
CA PRO A 6 -10.83 26.13 -39.78
C PRO A 6 -9.61 26.98 -39.36
N ASP A 7 -9.78 27.97 -38.48
CA ASP A 7 -8.70 28.89 -38.07
C ASP A 7 -8.03 28.51 -36.73
N SER A 8 -8.36 27.35 -36.17
CA SER A 8 -7.77 26.88 -34.90
C SER A 8 -6.49 26.07 -35.14
N HIS A 9 -5.35 26.76 -35.28
CA HIS A 9 -4.06 26.08 -35.22
C HIS A 9 -3.78 25.55 -33.81
N PRO A 10 -3.32 24.30 -33.65
CA PRO A 10 -2.91 23.79 -32.35
C PRO A 10 -1.78 24.68 -31.80
N PRO A 11 -1.91 25.25 -30.59
CA PRO A 11 -0.87 26.11 -30.04
C PRO A 11 0.35 25.27 -29.71
N ILE A 12 1.40 25.38 -30.51
CA ILE A 12 2.71 24.80 -30.19
C ILE A 12 3.28 25.60 -29.03
N SER A 13 3.47 24.95 -27.89
CA SER A 13 4.08 25.61 -26.74
C SER A 13 5.53 26.02 -27.03
N ARG A 14 6.00 27.12 -26.42
CA ARG A 14 7.41 27.54 -26.52
C ARG A 14 8.40 26.42 -26.17
N ARG A 15 8.05 25.59 -25.17
CA ARG A 15 8.86 24.42 -24.78
C ARG A 15 8.93 23.41 -25.94
N THR A 16 7.81 23.10 -26.57
CA THR A 16 7.75 22.18 -27.71
C THR A 16 8.55 22.71 -28.90
N ALA A 17 8.49 24.02 -29.18
CA ALA A 17 9.30 24.62 -30.25
C ALA A 17 10.82 24.53 -29.97
N LEU A 18 11.23 24.72 -28.71
CA LEU A 18 12.64 24.58 -28.29
C LEU A 18 13.10 23.12 -28.27
N GLU A 19 12.27 22.18 -27.84
CA GLU A 19 12.54 20.74 -27.89
C GLU A 19 12.72 20.26 -29.34
N VAL A 20 11.82 20.65 -30.24
CA VAL A 20 11.91 20.27 -31.67
C VAL A 20 13.08 20.98 -32.36
N GLY A 21 13.35 22.25 -32.04
CA GLY A 21 14.46 23.02 -32.59
C GLY A 21 15.83 22.52 -32.14
N SER A 22 15.96 22.07 -30.89
CA SER A 22 17.22 21.52 -30.36
C SER A 22 17.58 20.16 -30.97
N VAL A 23 16.60 19.33 -31.33
CA VAL A 23 16.83 18.07 -32.05
C VAL A 23 17.48 18.32 -33.43
N SER A 24 17.07 19.39 -34.12
CA SER A 24 17.64 19.77 -35.41
C SER A 24 19.08 20.29 -35.30
N LEU A 25 19.40 21.02 -34.22
CA LEU A 25 20.76 21.51 -33.93
C LEU A 25 21.76 20.37 -33.64
N LEU A 26 21.27 19.21 -33.21
CA LEU A 26 22.07 17.99 -32.99
C LEU A 26 22.26 17.17 -34.28
N GLY A 27 21.83 17.67 -35.45
CA GLY A 27 21.99 16.98 -36.74
C GLY A 27 20.99 15.84 -36.97
N LEU A 28 19.98 15.69 -36.12
CA LEU A 28 18.99 14.62 -36.21
C LEU A 28 17.86 15.02 -37.16
N GLY A 29 18.00 14.67 -38.44
CA GLY A 29 16.94 14.79 -39.46
C GLY A 29 15.98 13.59 -39.51
N ILE A 30 14.98 13.67 -40.40
CA ILE A 30 13.95 12.62 -40.60
C ILE A 30 14.53 11.24 -40.95
N ASN A 31 15.74 11.20 -41.52
CA ASN A 31 16.47 9.97 -41.85
C ASN A 31 16.95 9.19 -40.62
N HIS A 32 16.99 9.83 -39.44
CA HIS A 32 17.30 9.19 -38.16
C HIS A 32 16.04 8.79 -37.40
N LEU A 33 14.86 9.21 -37.86
CA LEU A 33 13.61 9.01 -37.15
C LEU A 33 13.24 7.53 -37.07
N ASP A 34 13.49 6.76 -38.12
CA ASP A 34 13.24 5.32 -38.12
C ASP A 34 14.24 4.55 -37.25
N ALA A 35 15.51 4.95 -37.24
CA ALA A 35 16.51 4.38 -36.33
C ALA A 35 16.18 4.67 -34.86
N LEU A 36 15.81 5.91 -34.54
CA LEU A 36 15.37 6.34 -33.20
C LEU A 36 14.05 5.67 -32.79
N ARG A 37 13.11 5.46 -33.72
CA ARG A 37 11.89 4.69 -33.48
C ARG A 37 12.19 3.23 -33.20
N VAL A 38 13.13 2.62 -33.92
CA VAL A 38 13.57 1.23 -33.68
C VAL A 38 14.29 1.12 -32.33
N GLU A 39 15.10 2.11 -31.94
CA GLU A 39 15.77 2.14 -30.64
C GLU A 39 14.77 2.38 -29.49
N ALA A 40 13.77 3.25 -29.68
CA ALA A 40 12.67 3.47 -28.74
C ALA A 40 11.66 2.31 -28.70
N ALA A 41 11.52 1.57 -29.80
CA ALA A 41 10.65 0.39 -29.92
C ALA A 41 11.38 -0.92 -29.60
N ALA A 42 12.69 -0.89 -29.36
CA ALA A 42 13.40 -2.03 -28.82
C ALA A 42 12.72 -2.35 -27.48
N PRO A 43 12.06 -3.51 -27.33
CA PRO A 43 11.42 -3.83 -26.08
C PRO A 43 12.53 -3.92 -25.04
N ALA A 44 12.59 -2.91 -24.17
CA ALA A 44 13.36 -3.02 -22.94
C ALA A 44 12.93 -4.37 -22.36
N LYS A 45 13.87 -5.28 -22.16
CA LYS A 45 13.60 -6.55 -21.46
C LYS A 45 13.14 -6.16 -20.06
N HIS A 46 11.83 -5.98 -19.89
CA HIS A 46 11.24 -5.65 -18.62
C HIS A 46 11.42 -6.88 -17.74
N GLN A 47 12.46 -6.85 -16.92
CA GLN A 47 12.63 -7.84 -15.89
C GLN A 47 11.46 -7.68 -14.92
N THR A 48 10.57 -8.67 -14.88
CA THR A 48 9.47 -8.68 -13.93
C THR A 48 9.99 -9.10 -12.57
N ALA A 49 9.64 -8.38 -11.51
CA ALA A 49 9.91 -8.82 -10.15
C ALA A 49 9.25 -10.18 -9.88
N LYS A 50 9.97 -11.11 -9.25
CA LYS A 50 9.44 -12.44 -8.92
C LYS A 50 8.47 -12.40 -7.74
N SER A 51 8.74 -11.53 -6.77
CA SER A 51 8.01 -11.29 -5.53
C SER A 51 8.15 -9.82 -5.12
N CYS A 52 7.19 -9.30 -4.37
CA CYS A 52 7.20 -7.94 -3.83
C CYS A 52 6.90 -8.00 -2.33
N ILE A 53 7.66 -7.24 -1.54
CA ILE A 53 7.39 -7.02 -0.11
C ILE A 53 6.96 -5.57 0.03
N PHE A 54 5.73 -5.35 0.49
CA PHE A 54 5.21 -4.02 0.80
C PHE A 54 5.30 -3.80 2.31
N ILE A 55 6.14 -2.85 2.74
CA ILE A 55 6.31 -2.48 4.14
C ILE A 55 5.53 -1.19 4.38
N PHE A 56 4.46 -1.28 5.18
CA PHE A 56 3.67 -0.13 5.57
C PHE A 56 3.91 0.21 7.04
N LEU A 57 4.44 1.41 7.29
CA LEU A 57 4.74 1.89 8.63
C LEU A 57 3.52 2.63 9.20
N SER A 58 2.58 1.89 9.79
CA SER A 58 1.30 2.40 10.31
C SER A 58 1.44 3.57 11.30
N GLY A 59 2.50 3.59 12.11
CA GLY A 59 2.81 4.70 13.02
C GLY A 59 3.17 6.02 12.32
N GLY A 60 3.43 6.00 11.01
CA GLY A 60 3.77 7.19 10.22
C GLY A 60 5.21 7.64 10.48
N LEU A 61 6.18 7.00 9.81
CA LEU A 61 7.56 7.49 9.84
C LEU A 61 7.62 8.90 9.24
N SER A 62 8.05 9.89 10.03
CA SER A 62 8.19 11.26 9.58
C SER A 62 9.17 11.34 8.41
N GLN A 63 8.73 11.89 7.28
CA GLN A 63 9.58 12.07 6.10
C GLN A 63 10.68 13.10 6.37
N HIS A 64 10.35 14.17 7.11
CA HIS A 64 11.30 15.22 7.51
C HIS A 64 12.44 14.68 8.38
N GLU A 65 12.18 13.63 9.16
CA GLU A 65 13.16 12.99 10.06
C GLU A 65 13.86 11.76 9.45
N SER A 66 13.52 11.35 8.22
CA SER A 66 14.01 10.08 7.65
C SER A 66 14.59 10.23 6.24
N PHE A 67 13.76 10.49 5.25
CA PHE A 67 14.13 10.41 3.82
C PHE A 67 14.02 11.73 3.07
N ASP A 68 13.44 12.78 3.66
CA ASP A 68 13.27 14.10 3.04
C ASP A 68 13.61 15.24 4.01
N MET A 69 14.80 15.14 4.60
CA MET A 69 15.31 16.10 5.57
C MET A 69 15.47 17.50 4.96
N LYS A 70 15.39 18.52 5.82
CA LYS A 70 15.51 19.94 5.45
C LYS A 70 16.67 20.59 6.23
N PRO A 71 17.93 20.14 6.06
CA PRO A 71 19.05 20.55 6.92
C PRO A 71 19.38 22.05 6.84
N ASN A 72 18.98 22.71 5.75
CA ASN A 72 19.19 24.13 5.51
C ASN A 72 17.96 25.00 5.86
N ALA A 73 16.87 24.40 6.34
CA ALA A 73 15.72 25.16 6.84
C ALA A 73 16.03 25.73 8.23
N SER A 74 15.23 26.70 8.69
CA SER A 74 15.35 27.26 10.04
C SER A 74 15.11 26.19 11.10
N ASP A 75 15.56 26.42 12.32
CA ASP A 75 15.45 25.44 13.42
C ASP A 75 13.99 25.09 13.75
N GLU A 76 13.02 25.96 13.45
CA GLU A 76 11.59 25.64 13.65
C GLU A 76 11.00 24.73 12.56
N ILE A 77 11.69 24.57 11.43
CA ILE A 77 11.24 23.77 10.26
C ILE A 77 12.10 22.53 10.10
N ARG A 78 13.40 22.64 10.38
CA ARG A 78 14.37 21.56 10.34
C ARG A 78 14.08 20.60 11.48
N GLY A 79 14.07 19.31 11.17
CA GLY A 79 13.97 18.25 12.15
C GLY A 79 15.13 18.22 13.14
N GLU A 80 14.99 17.45 14.22
CA GLU A 80 16.02 17.34 15.26
C GLU A 80 17.23 16.50 14.84
N PHE A 81 17.07 15.63 13.84
CA PHE A 81 18.14 14.72 13.41
C PHE A 81 19.05 15.33 12.34
N ASN A 82 20.29 14.82 12.28
CA ASN A 82 21.27 15.24 11.28
C ASN A 82 21.26 14.33 10.04
N PRO A 83 21.55 14.89 8.85
CA PRO A 83 21.73 14.09 7.64
C PRO A 83 23.05 13.32 7.66
N ILE A 84 23.03 12.10 7.13
CA ILE A 84 24.21 11.32 6.75
C ILE A 84 24.26 11.12 5.24
N SER A 85 25.46 11.18 4.66
CA SER A 85 25.69 10.89 3.25
C SER A 85 25.44 9.42 2.93
N THR A 86 24.81 9.17 1.78
CA THR A 86 24.65 7.82 1.23
C THR A 86 25.77 7.50 0.22
N LYS A 87 25.81 6.27 -0.30
CA LYS A 87 26.72 5.91 -1.41
C LYS A 87 26.35 6.60 -2.73
N ILE A 88 25.12 7.10 -2.87
CA ILE A 88 24.70 7.86 -4.04
C ILE A 88 25.06 9.33 -3.81
N PRO A 89 25.93 9.94 -4.65
CA PRO A 89 26.28 11.34 -4.52
C PRO A 89 25.04 12.24 -4.55
N GLY A 90 24.96 13.20 -3.63
CA GLY A 90 23.84 14.14 -3.53
C GLY A 90 22.60 13.60 -2.81
N LEU A 91 22.56 12.32 -2.42
CA LEU A 91 21.49 11.76 -1.60
C LEU A 91 21.93 11.67 -0.13
N GLN A 92 21.18 12.32 0.74
CA GLN A 92 21.31 12.26 2.19
C GLN A 92 20.00 11.77 2.83
N ILE A 93 20.13 11.03 3.93
CA ILE A 93 19.01 10.54 4.77
C ILE A 93 19.39 10.72 6.25
N SER A 94 18.49 10.39 7.17
CA SER A 94 18.74 10.50 8.62
C SER A 94 19.92 9.66 9.11
N GLU A 95 20.71 10.23 10.03
CA GLU A 95 21.83 9.56 10.71
C GLU A 95 21.42 8.28 11.44
N HIS A 96 20.15 8.12 11.80
CA HIS A 96 19.59 6.91 12.41
C HIS A 96 19.32 5.77 11.41
N LEU A 97 19.59 5.97 10.12
CA LEU A 97 19.43 4.96 9.07
C LEU A 97 20.77 4.56 8.40
N PRO A 98 21.87 4.31 9.16
CA PRO A 98 23.20 4.14 8.60
C PRO A 98 23.29 2.92 7.67
N MET A 99 22.55 1.86 7.99
CA MET A 99 22.48 0.63 7.19
C MET A 99 21.78 0.83 5.85
N LEU A 100 20.79 1.73 5.76
CA LEU A 100 20.16 2.10 4.50
C LEU A 100 21.06 3.02 3.68
N ALA A 101 21.75 3.96 4.33
CA ALA A 101 22.70 4.86 3.66
C ALA A 101 23.82 4.07 2.94
N GLN A 102 24.40 3.07 3.64
CA GLN A 102 25.41 2.16 3.09
C GLN A 102 24.89 1.30 1.92
N ARG A 103 23.57 1.06 1.86
CA ARG A 103 22.91 0.22 0.85
C ARG A 103 22.12 1.01 -0.21
N SER A 104 22.29 2.33 -0.28
CA SER A 104 21.60 3.23 -1.22
C SER A 104 21.74 2.91 -2.71
N HIS A 105 22.72 2.10 -3.10
CA HIS A 105 22.84 1.55 -4.45
C HIS A 105 21.85 0.40 -4.76
N LEU A 106 21.09 -0.08 -3.76
CA LEU A 106 20.11 -1.17 -3.89
C LEU A 106 18.65 -0.70 -3.84
N TRP A 107 18.43 0.60 -3.64
CA TRP A 107 17.09 1.16 -3.54
C TRP A 107 17.03 2.52 -4.22
N SER A 108 15.81 2.97 -4.51
CA SER A 108 15.55 4.29 -5.08
C SER A 108 14.55 5.02 -4.22
N LEU A 109 14.76 6.32 -4.06
CA LEU A 109 13.83 7.17 -3.35
C LEU A 109 12.79 7.74 -4.31
N CYS A 110 11.52 7.53 -4.03
CA CYS A 110 10.43 8.14 -4.78
C CYS A 110 9.69 9.17 -3.90
N ARG A 111 9.84 10.45 -4.21
CA ARG A 111 9.16 11.57 -3.51
C ARG A 111 8.05 12.15 -4.38
N SER A 112 7.07 11.33 -4.75
CA SER A 112 6.00 11.73 -5.67
C SER A 112 4.59 11.65 -5.07
N LEU A 113 4.46 11.28 -3.80
CA LEU A 113 3.17 11.04 -3.16
C LEU A 113 2.86 12.16 -2.17
N THR A 114 1.66 12.70 -2.27
CA THR A 114 1.10 13.68 -1.33
C THR A 114 -0.41 13.48 -1.25
N HIS A 115 -1.00 13.83 -0.12
CA HIS A 115 -2.45 13.85 0.06
C HIS A 115 -2.86 14.97 1.01
N GLY A 116 -4.08 15.48 0.85
CA GLY A 116 -4.61 16.56 1.70
C GLY A 116 -5.15 16.11 3.07
N SER A 117 -5.13 14.81 3.38
CA SER A 117 -5.64 14.30 4.66
C SER A 117 -4.69 14.58 5.82
N ASN A 118 -5.23 15.08 6.93
CA ASN A 118 -4.59 15.10 8.25
C ASN A 118 -5.21 14.09 9.24
N GLU A 119 -6.22 13.31 8.81
CA GLU A 119 -6.85 12.29 9.65
C GLU A 119 -6.16 10.93 9.45
N HIS A 120 -5.91 10.25 10.56
CA HIS A 120 -5.09 9.05 10.63
C HIS A 120 -5.65 7.87 9.84
N SER A 121 -6.95 7.60 9.98
CA SER A 121 -7.64 6.46 9.37
C SER A 121 -7.83 6.66 7.85
N MET A 122 -8.07 7.90 7.45
CA MET A 122 -8.16 8.35 6.08
C MET A 122 -6.78 8.28 5.41
N GLY A 123 -5.71 8.69 6.10
CA GLY A 123 -4.33 8.50 5.62
C GLY A 123 -3.99 7.02 5.38
N HIS A 124 -4.37 6.13 6.31
CA HIS A 124 -4.24 4.69 6.10
C HIS A 124 -5.00 4.21 4.87
N HIS A 125 -6.24 4.65 4.71
CA HIS A 125 -7.06 4.30 3.57
C HIS A 125 -6.41 4.71 2.24
N ILE A 126 -5.96 5.95 2.14
CA ILE A 126 -5.30 6.48 0.94
C ILE A 126 -4.03 5.67 0.63
N MET A 127 -3.20 5.40 1.63
CA MET A 127 -1.92 4.70 1.43
C MET A 127 -2.06 3.21 1.11
N LEU A 128 -3.05 2.55 1.70
CA LEU A 128 -3.27 1.12 1.47
C LEU A 128 -4.05 0.84 0.18
N THR A 129 -4.82 1.81 -0.32
CA THR A 129 -5.63 1.66 -1.54
C THR A 129 -5.04 2.37 -2.76
N GLY A 130 -4.12 3.32 -2.53
CA GLY A 130 -3.57 4.20 -3.58
C GLY A 130 -4.58 5.21 -4.12
N ARG A 131 -5.65 5.51 -3.38
CA ARG A 131 -6.75 6.40 -3.80
C ARG A 131 -6.88 7.59 -2.86
N SER A 132 -6.71 8.79 -3.39
CA SER A 132 -6.91 10.03 -2.63
C SER A 132 -8.38 10.43 -2.53
N ASP A 133 -9.24 9.90 -3.39
CA ASP A 133 -10.69 10.05 -3.28
C ASP A 133 -11.25 9.16 -2.16
N ILE A 134 -11.99 9.77 -1.25
CA ILE A 134 -12.58 9.06 -0.11
C ILE A 134 -13.97 8.56 -0.49
N PRO A 135 -14.25 7.26 -0.30
CA PRO A 135 -15.51 6.68 -0.73
C PRO A 135 -16.70 7.22 0.07
N VAL A 136 -17.84 7.33 -0.59
CA VAL A 136 -19.11 7.68 0.07
C VAL A 136 -19.41 6.67 1.17
N GLY A 137 -19.77 7.17 2.36
CA GLY A 137 -20.03 6.35 3.54
C GLY A 137 -18.77 5.83 4.24
N PHE A 138 -17.59 6.38 3.93
CA PHE A 138 -16.36 6.10 4.67
C PHE A 138 -16.57 6.28 6.17
N ASN A 139 -16.03 5.34 6.95
CA ASN A 139 -16.07 5.39 8.39
C ASN A 139 -14.64 5.27 8.94
N PRO A 140 -14.10 6.31 9.60
CA PRO A 140 -12.73 6.24 10.13
C PRO A 140 -12.60 5.19 11.24
N SER A 141 -13.70 4.80 11.88
CA SER A 141 -13.70 3.86 13.00
C SER A 141 -13.90 2.41 12.62
N ARG A 142 -14.19 2.07 11.36
CA ARG A 142 -14.32 0.67 10.91
C ARG A 142 -14.24 0.53 9.39
N PRO A 143 -13.78 -0.62 8.87
CA PRO A 143 -13.86 -0.92 7.45
C PRO A 143 -15.30 -0.94 6.94
N MET A 144 -15.50 -0.45 5.73
CA MET A 144 -16.79 -0.41 5.06
C MET A 144 -16.75 -1.24 3.78
N SER A 145 -17.89 -1.84 3.40
CA SER A 145 -18.02 -2.53 2.11
C SER A 145 -17.93 -1.56 0.91
N THR A 146 -18.10 -0.27 1.15
CA THR A 146 -17.95 0.79 0.15
C THR A 146 -16.51 1.29 0.04
N ASP A 147 -15.57 0.79 0.84
CA ASP A 147 -14.16 1.21 0.78
C ASP A 147 -13.53 0.87 -0.58
N HIS A 148 -12.54 1.67 -1.00
CA HIS A 148 -11.65 1.25 -2.08
C HIS A 148 -10.90 -0.03 -1.69
N PRO A 149 -10.66 -0.96 -2.63
CA PRO A 149 -9.92 -2.18 -2.35
C PRO A 149 -8.46 -1.85 -2.03
N SER A 150 -7.90 -2.54 -1.04
CA SER A 150 -6.47 -2.44 -0.73
C SER A 150 -5.60 -2.98 -1.86
N ILE A 151 -4.36 -2.52 -1.94
CA ILE A 151 -3.37 -3.02 -2.91
C ILE A 151 -3.18 -4.53 -2.78
N ALA A 152 -3.27 -5.08 -1.56
CA ALA A 152 -3.19 -6.50 -1.31
C ALA A 152 -4.42 -7.25 -1.84
N ALA A 153 -5.63 -6.69 -1.73
CA ALA A 153 -6.85 -7.29 -2.28
C ALA A 153 -6.80 -7.30 -3.81
N VAL A 154 -6.39 -6.17 -4.42
CA VAL A 154 -6.20 -6.07 -5.88
C VAL A 154 -5.15 -7.07 -6.34
N ALA A 155 -3.98 -7.12 -5.70
CA ALA A 155 -2.91 -8.05 -6.03
C ALA A 155 -3.36 -9.52 -5.88
N GLY A 156 -4.08 -9.85 -4.80
CA GLY A 156 -4.64 -11.19 -4.59
C GLY A 156 -5.64 -11.61 -5.66
N ASP A 157 -6.28 -10.65 -6.31
CA ASP A 157 -7.27 -10.90 -7.36
C ASP A 157 -6.66 -11.02 -8.76
N VAL A 158 -5.76 -10.10 -9.12
CA VAL A 158 -5.23 -10.01 -10.48
C VAL A 158 -4.01 -10.90 -10.72
N ILE A 159 -3.29 -11.29 -9.65
CA ILE A 159 -2.09 -12.10 -9.77
C ILE A 159 -2.47 -13.58 -9.75
N ARG A 160 -2.01 -14.33 -10.76
CA ARG A 160 -2.18 -15.79 -10.79
C ARG A 160 -1.38 -16.44 -9.66
N ALA A 161 -2.05 -17.28 -8.87
CA ALA A 161 -1.38 -18.11 -7.86
C ALA A 161 -0.37 -19.05 -8.52
N ARG A 162 0.86 -19.08 -7.98
CA ARG A 162 1.94 -19.97 -8.42
C ARG A 162 2.07 -21.23 -7.56
N THR A 163 1.44 -21.21 -6.40
CA THR A 163 1.44 -22.29 -5.40
C THR A 163 0.01 -22.43 -4.85
N ASN A 164 -0.16 -23.34 -3.88
CA ASN A 164 -1.41 -23.50 -3.14
C ASN A 164 -1.69 -22.36 -2.13
N LEU A 165 -0.86 -21.31 -2.12
CA LEU A 165 -1.03 -20.13 -1.27
C LEU A 165 -1.62 -18.95 -2.08
N PRO A 166 -2.43 -18.08 -1.45
CA PRO A 166 -2.88 -16.83 -2.04
C PRO A 166 -1.73 -15.99 -2.61
N PRO A 167 -1.96 -15.27 -3.72
CA PRO A 167 -0.95 -14.40 -4.33
C PRO A 167 -0.52 -13.21 -3.46
N ALA A 168 -1.41 -12.78 -2.56
CA ALA A 168 -1.16 -11.69 -1.62
C ALA A 168 -1.47 -12.15 -0.19
N ILE A 169 -0.53 -11.86 0.70
CA ILE A 169 -0.55 -12.27 2.11
C ILE A 169 -0.17 -11.04 2.94
N VAL A 170 -0.90 -10.80 4.02
CA VAL A 170 -0.63 -9.71 4.96
C VAL A 170 -0.10 -10.29 6.27
N LEU A 171 0.99 -9.70 6.74
CA LEU A 171 1.71 -10.06 7.96
C LEU A 171 2.03 -8.79 8.77
N PRO A 172 2.21 -8.89 10.10
CA PRO A 172 1.99 -10.09 10.93
C PRO A 172 0.54 -10.23 11.43
N ASP A 173 -0.32 -9.26 11.18
CA ASP A 173 -1.75 -9.25 11.47
C ASP A 173 -2.43 -8.11 10.69
N LYS A 174 -3.72 -7.90 10.96
CA LYS A 174 -4.44 -6.70 10.53
C LYS A 174 -4.08 -5.53 11.44
N ILE A 175 -4.01 -4.34 10.88
CA ILE A 175 -3.77 -3.11 11.63
C ILE A 175 -5.02 -2.79 12.48
N VAL A 176 -4.84 -2.81 13.79
CA VAL A 176 -5.85 -2.45 14.79
C VAL A 176 -5.30 -1.32 15.64
N HIS A 177 -6.09 -0.26 15.80
CA HIS A 177 -5.74 0.86 16.66
C HIS A 177 -5.82 0.46 18.14
N ASN A 178 -5.13 1.19 19.03
CA ASN A 178 -5.12 0.91 20.47
C ASN A 178 -6.53 0.79 21.11
N SER A 179 -7.53 1.48 20.55
CA SER A 179 -8.93 1.44 20.99
C SER A 179 -9.67 0.17 20.58
N GLY A 180 -9.02 -0.77 19.88
CA GLY A 180 -9.61 -2.00 19.35
C GLY A 180 -10.34 -1.85 18.02
N ARG A 181 -10.42 -0.63 17.46
CA ARG A 181 -11.01 -0.41 16.13
C ARG A 181 -10.09 -0.92 15.04
N VAL A 182 -10.65 -1.60 14.06
CA VAL A 182 -9.93 -2.04 12.86
C VAL A 182 -9.77 -0.86 11.90
N ILE A 183 -8.56 -0.63 11.43
CA ILE A 183 -8.28 0.49 10.52
C ILE A 183 -8.84 0.19 9.11
N PRO A 184 -9.56 1.13 8.47
CA PRO A 184 -10.07 0.95 7.10
C PRO A 184 -8.95 0.93 6.05
N GLY A 185 -9.29 0.49 4.83
CA GLY A 185 -8.35 0.46 3.68
C GLY A 185 -7.50 -0.80 3.55
N GLN A 186 -7.63 -1.76 4.47
CA GLN A 186 -6.87 -3.02 4.43
C GLN A 186 -7.57 -4.14 3.63
N PHE A 187 -8.87 -4.00 3.39
CA PHE A 187 -9.76 -5.06 2.88
C PHE A 187 -10.13 -4.88 1.41
N ALA A 188 -10.92 -5.79 0.86
CA ALA A 188 -11.39 -5.74 -0.53
C ALA A 188 -12.47 -4.70 -0.79
N GLY A 189 -13.18 -4.21 0.23
CA GLY A 189 -14.18 -3.16 0.10
C GLY A 189 -15.17 -3.46 -1.03
N LYS A 190 -15.27 -2.56 -2.02
CA LYS A 190 -16.15 -2.68 -3.20
C LYS A 190 -15.97 -3.97 -4.02
N MET A 191 -14.82 -4.65 -3.91
CA MET A 191 -14.58 -5.94 -4.58
C MET A 191 -15.26 -7.14 -3.88
N GLY A 192 -15.82 -6.91 -2.69
CA GLY A 192 -16.48 -7.90 -1.86
C GLY A 192 -15.51 -8.69 -0.99
N SER A 193 -15.95 -9.05 0.21
CA SER A 193 -15.13 -9.73 1.24
C SER A 193 -14.55 -11.09 0.82
N ASN A 194 -15.07 -11.70 -0.25
CA ASN A 194 -14.49 -12.90 -0.82
C ASN A 194 -13.08 -12.68 -1.40
N ARG A 195 -12.70 -11.43 -1.68
CA ARG A 195 -11.38 -11.03 -2.20
C ARG A 195 -10.51 -10.37 -1.13
N ASP A 196 -10.90 -10.46 0.15
CA ASP A 196 -10.06 -9.94 1.22
C ASP A 196 -8.68 -10.62 1.20
N PRO A 197 -7.59 -9.86 1.48
CA PRO A 197 -6.26 -10.44 1.59
C PRO A 197 -6.23 -11.56 2.63
N TRP A 198 -5.32 -12.50 2.46
CA TRP A 198 -5.09 -13.49 3.51
C TRP A 198 -4.22 -12.88 4.61
N PHE A 199 -4.88 -12.48 5.69
CA PHE A 199 -4.20 -12.06 6.92
C PHE A 199 -3.72 -13.30 7.66
N ILE A 200 -2.43 -13.35 7.92
CA ILE A 200 -1.83 -14.30 8.82
C ILE A 200 -1.75 -13.60 10.17
N GLU A 201 -2.56 -14.00 11.15
CA GLU A 201 -2.56 -13.45 12.51
C GLU A 201 -1.46 -14.14 13.35
N ALA A 202 -0.20 -13.80 13.09
CA ALA A 202 1.00 -14.34 13.74
C ALA A 202 1.34 -13.64 15.07
N SER A 203 0.71 -12.50 15.35
CA SER A 203 0.86 -11.76 16.59
C SER A 203 -0.52 -11.39 17.14
N PRO A 204 -0.86 -11.70 18.40
CA PRO A 204 -2.12 -11.27 18.97
C PRO A 204 -2.09 -9.77 19.25
N PHE A 205 -3.19 -9.09 18.91
CA PHE A 205 -3.36 -7.65 19.17
C PHE A 205 -3.20 -7.33 20.67
N HIS A 206 -2.52 -6.23 20.97
CA HIS A 206 -2.36 -5.70 22.33
C HIS A 206 -2.61 -4.19 22.33
N SER A 207 -3.60 -3.74 23.11
CA SER A 207 -4.04 -2.34 23.10
C SER A 207 -3.04 -1.35 23.69
N LYS A 208 -2.03 -1.84 24.42
CA LYS A 208 -1.08 -0.99 25.16
C LYS A 208 0.37 -1.07 24.66
N SER A 209 0.66 -1.94 23.71
CA SER A 209 2.04 -2.18 23.24
C SER A 209 2.12 -1.92 21.73
N TYR A 210 3.09 -1.12 21.34
CA TYR A 210 3.46 -0.78 19.96
C TYR A 210 4.82 -1.40 19.62
N GLY A 211 5.21 -1.40 18.35
CA GLY A 211 6.52 -1.90 17.95
C GLY A 211 6.55 -3.40 17.67
N ALA A 212 7.77 -3.94 17.51
CA ALA A 212 7.96 -5.32 17.08
C ALA A 212 8.10 -6.26 18.29
N PHE A 213 7.01 -6.95 18.62
CA PHE A 213 7.01 -8.03 19.60
C PHE A 213 7.91 -9.21 19.16
N PRO A 214 8.62 -9.91 20.05
CA PRO A 214 8.68 -9.73 21.52
C PRO A 214 9.73 -8.76 22.06
N GLN A 215 10.65 -8.29 21.25
CA GLN A 215 11.89 -7.68 21.77
C GLN A 215 11.93 -6.16 21.67
N TYR A 216 11.10 -5.56 20.82
CA TYR A 216 11.13 -4.15 20.48
C TYR A 216 9.76 -3.51 20.66
N ASP A 217 9.02 -3.97 21.66
CA ASP A 217 7.73 -3.44 22.00
C ASP A 217 7.86 -2.26 22.99
N PHE A 218 6.95 -1.29 22.91
CA PHE A 218 6.99 -0.07 23.73
C PHE A 218 5.59 0.50 23.99
N ASP A 219 5.41 1.26 25.07
CA ASP A 219 4.17 1.98 25.40
C ASP A 219 4.46 3.47 25.57
N HIS A 220 3.89 4.32 24.71
CA HIS A 220 4.02 5.78 24.84
C HIS A 220 3.35 6.36 26.09
N GLN A 221 2.51 5.59 26.79
CA GLN A 221 1.77 6.05 27.97
C GLN A 221 2.28 5.44 29.28
N ASP A 222 3.39 4.70 29.25
CA ASP A 222 4.03 4.09 30.43
C ASP A 222 3.06 3.35 31.36
N ARG A 223 2.08 2.61 30.80
CA ARG A 223 1.01 1.96 31.58
C ARG A 223 1.47 0.69 32.33
N GLY A 224 2.78 0.45 32.41
CA GLY A 224 3.42 -0.35 33.46
C GLY A 224 3.26 -1.87 33.37
N ALA A 225 2.92 -2.45 32.22
CA ALA A 225 2.84 -3.90 32.06
C ALA A 225 3.81 -4.41 31.00
N ALA A 226 4.74 -5.29 31.41
CA ALA A 226 5.57 -6.04 30.46
C ALA A 226 4.67 -6.87 29.54
N ASP A 227 4.99 -6.85 28.25
CA ASP A 227 4.27 -7.64 27.26
C ASP A 227 4.55 -9.13 27.45
N LYS A 228 3.52 -9.87 27.88
CA LYS A 228 3.60 -11.32 28.16
C LYS A 228 3.16 -12.17 26.97
N ARG A 229 2.96 -11.58 25.79
CA ARG A 229 2.63 -12.35 24.59
C ARG A 229 3.75 -13.37 24.32
N VAL A 230 3.43 -14.44 23.61
CA VAL A 230 4.39 -15.43 23.11
C VAL A 230 4.23 -15.48 21.61
N PHE A 231 5.33 -15.46 20.86
CA PHE A 231 5.27 -15.58 19.40
C PHE A 231 4.74 -16.97 19.06
N GLN A 232 3.63 -17.02 18.35
CA GLN A 232 3.05 -18.28 17.88
C GLN A 232 3.18 -18.34 16.38
N THR A 233 3.85 -19.39 15.90
CA THR A 233 3.95 -19.60 14.45
C THR A 233 2.54 -19.87 13.91
N PRO A 234 2.08 -19.11 12.90
CA PRO A 234 0.73 -19.26 12.38
C PRO A 234 0.54 -20.64 11.74
N HIS A 235 -0.62 -21.26 11.99
CA HIS A 235 -0.98 -22.53 11.38
C HIS A 235 -1.45 -22.31 9.92
N LEU A 236 -0.53 -22.43 8.95
CA LEU A 236 -0.77 -22.15 7.53
C LEU A 236 -1.67 -23.16 6.79
N LYS A 237 -2.36 -24.07 7.51
CA LYS A 237 -3.08 -25.22 6.92
C LYS A 237 -4.49 -24.91 6.38
N LEU A 238 -4.98 -23.68 6.45
CA LEU A 238 -6.27 -23.34 5.85
C LEU A 238 -6.12 -23.28 4.33
N SER A 239 -6.81 -24.19 3.64
CA SER A 239 -6.75 -24.31 2.19
C SER A 239 -7.20 -23.03 1.49
N GLN A 240 -6.59 -22.76 0.34
CA GLN A 240 -6.88 -21.66 -0.57
C GLN A 240 -8.38 -21.66 -0.92
N GLY A 241 -9.18 -20.90 -0.16
CA GLY A 241 -10.63 -20.91 -0.30
C GLY A 241 -11.42 -20.92 1.02
N MET A 242 -10.77 -21.19 2.15
CA MET A 242 -11.41 -21.26 3.46
C MET A 242 -10.83 -20.20 4.39
N THR A 243 -11.13 -18.93 4.10
CA THR A 243 -10.90 -17.85 5.06
C THR A 243 -11.80 -18.06 6.28
N GLN A 244 -11.39 -17.60 7.46
CA GLN A 244 -12.21 -17.69 8.69
C GLN A 244 -13.63 -17.13 8.47
N GLY A 245 -13.74 -16.01 7.73
CA GLY A 245 -15.03 -15.44 7.33
C GLY A 245 -15.87 -16.37 6.46
N ARG A 246 -15.27 -17.08 5.48
CA ARG A 246 -16.00 -18.05 4.65
C ARG A 246 -16.44 -19.28 5.43
N MET A 247 -15.62 -19.76 6.36
CA MET A 247 -16.01 -20.85 7.25
C MET A 247 -17.20 -20.43 8.12
N ASN A 248 -17.15 -19.25 8.73
CA ASN A 248 -18.24 -18.70 9.53
C ASN A 248 -19.53 -18.51 8.71
N ASN A 249 -19.42 -17.99 7.48
CA ASN A 249 -20.56 -17.83 6.58
C ASN A 249 -21.18 -19.17 6.18
N ARG A 250 -20.36 -20.19 5.88
CA ARG A 250 -20.84 -21.55 5.57
C ARG A 250 -21.53 -22.18 6.77
N ILE A 251 -20.97 -22.02 7.98
CA ILE A 251 -21.59 -22.50 9.22
C ILE A 251 -22.93 -21.79 9.46
N SER A 252 -23.01 -20.47 9.22
CA SER A 252 -24.25 -19.70 9.35
C SER A 252 -25.32 -20.19 8.36
N LEU A 253 -24.95 -20.37 7.09
CA LEU A 253 -25.85 -20.89 6.06
C LEU A 253 -26.34 -22.31 6.39
N LEU A 254 -25.45 -23.19 6.86
CA LEU A 254 -25.80 -24.53 7.34
C LEU A 254 -26.79 -24.49 8.50
N LYS A 255 -26.59 -23.58 9.47
CA LYS A 255 -27.52 -23.39 10.59
C LYS A 255 -28.89 -22.93 10.10
N GLU A 256 -28.94 -22.00 9.15
CA GLU A 256 -30.19 -21.46 8.61
C GLU A 256 -30.97 -22.52 7.81
N LEU A 257 -30.28 -23.25 6.92
CA LEU A 257 -30.87 -24.39 6.20
C LEU A 257 -31.37 -25.47 7.17
N GLY A 258 -30.62 -25.72 8.25
CA GLY A 258 -31.02 -26.65 9.31
C GLY A 258 -32.30 -26.19 10.03
N LYS A 259 -32.48 -24.89 10.26
CA LYS A 259 -33.73 -24.35 10.83
C LYS A 259 -34.89 -24.50 9.86
N GLN A 260 -34.71 -24.14 8.60
CA GLN A 260 -35.74 -24.27 7.56
C GLN A 260 -36.19 -25.72 7.39
N ARG A 261 -35.23 -26.66 7.39
CA ARG A 261 -35.54 -28.10 7.38
C ARG A 261 -36.39 -28.51 8.57
N LYS A 262 -36.04 -28.11 9.80
CA LYS A 262 -36.84 -28.43 10.99
C LYS A 262 -38.27 -27.87 10.92
N VAL A 263 -38.44 -26.67 10.35
CA VAL A 263 -39.76 -26.07 10.14
C VAL A 263 -40.57 -26.88 9.12
N LEU A 264 -39.95 -27.30 8.02
CA LEU A 264 -40.59 -28.16 7.02
C LEU A 264 -40.94 -29.54 7.59
N ASP A 265 -40.04 -30.15 8.36
CA ASP A 265 -40.27 -31.44 9.01
C ASP A 265 -41.42 -31.36 10.03
N ALA A 266 -41.61 -30.22 10.70
CA ALA A 266 -42.72 -29.99 11.63
C ALA A 266 -44.04 -29.61 10.94
N ALA A 267 -44.00 -29.00 9.75
CA ALA A 267 -45.18 -28.68 8.96
C ALA A 267 -45.69 -29.86 8.11
N GLY A 268 -44.89 -30.92 7.96
CA GLY A 268 -45.24 -32.16 7.28
C GLY A 268 -45.77 -33.27 8.19
N GLN A 269 -46.02 -32.99 9.47
CA GLN A 269 -46.74 -33.84 10.44
C GLN A 269 -48.13 -33.27 10.67
#